data_AF-A0A9W5VGE3-F1
#
_entry.id   AF-A0A9W5VGE3-F1
#
_cell.length_a   1.000
_cell.length_b   1.000
_cell.length_c   1.000
_cell.angle_alpha   90.00
_cell.angle_beta   90.00
_cell.angle_gamma   90.00
#
_symmetry.space_group_name_H-M   'P 1'
#
loop_
_entity.id
_entity.type
_entity.pdbx_description
1 polymer ?
#
loop_
_entity_poly.entity_id
_entity_poly.type
_entity_poly.pdbx_seq_one_letter_code
_entity_poly.pdbx_strand_id
1 'polypeptide(L)'
;MVGDVLKNLVIGLIALVLIVAGGFYIKKYQENEETVGDVQEVKWDVSNGKGNEKVDIVFQLLNNKNNEIRGVNDQMRAVIVDGQLKNIQQIKPTFAGNGSYKLSSKIAKDEEYTIFLYEDKNKSVESFARKNFGRTKEENNKKKVKFPIDSVLTKKIGEYEVSLLFGALHPNEPVTLTFQFQAKKGEKLKLHSERGEVESLYIVDETKENFLYAMPVDTDEQLQYRITFPAEGTYKMWGNFYINGKKYEKEFIVQVQKRKNS
;
A
#
# COMPACT_ATOMS: atom_id res chain seq x y z
N MET A 1 -29.58 -41.47 42.38
CA MET A 1 -28.19 -40.97 42.53
C MET A 1 -27.28 -41.26 41.34
N VAL A 2 -27.42 -42.39 40.62
CA VAL A 2 -26.56 -42.73 39.45
C VAL A 2 -26.86 -41.90 38.19
N GLY A 3 -28.11 -41.49 37.97
CA GLY A 3 -28.51 -40.74 36.78
C GLY A 3 -27.97 -39.31 36.68
N ASP A 4 -27.88 -38.60 37.81
CA ASP A 4 -27.34 -37.22 37.83
C ASP A 4 -25.82 -37.18 37.64
N VAL A 5 -25.11 -38.21 38.13
CA VAL A 5 -23.66 -38.33 37.94
C VAL A 5 -23.34 -38.56 36.45
N LEU A 6 -24.11 -39.42 35.77
CA LEU A 6 -23.91 -39.69 34.34
C LEU A 6 -24.24 -38.46 33.47
N LYS A 7 -25.27 -37.70 33.83
CA LYS A 7 -25.66 -36.47 33.12
C LYS A 7 -24.60 -35.37 33.27
N ASN A 8 -24.05 -35.20 34.46
CA ASN A 8 -22.97 -34.23 34.72
C ASN A 8 -21.67 -34.63 34.00
N LEU A 9 -21.38 -35.94 33.88
CA LEU A 9 -20.24 -36.45 33.12
C LEU A 9 -20.38 -36.13 31.63
N VAL A 10 -21.56 -36.34 31.04
CA VAL A 10 -21.82 -36.05 29.61
C VAL A 10 -21.72 -34.55 29.31
N ILE A 11 -22.27 -33.70 30.19
CA ILE A 11 -22.16 -32.24 30.04
C ILE A 11 -20.69 -31.79 30.12
N GLY A 12 -19.93 -32.33 31.07
CA GLY A 12 -18.49 -32.05 31.20
C GLY A 12 -17.70 -32.47 29.95
N LEU A 13 -18.04 -33.61 29.35
CA LEU A 13 -17.37 -34.12 28.16
C LEU A 13 -17.71 -33.28 26.91
N ILE A 14 -18.95 -32.83 26.75
CA ILE A 14 -19.36 -31.90 25.68
C ILE A 14 -18.66 -30.55 25.84
N ALA A 15 -18.62 -30.00 27.07
CA ALA A 15 -17.92 -28.75 27.34
C ALA A 15 -16.42 -28.86 27.04
N LEU A 16 -15.78 -29.98 27.41
CA LEU A 16 -14.38 -30.25 27.10
C LEU A 16 -14.15 -30.32 25.58
N VAL A 17 -15.02 -31.01 24.83
CA VAL A 17 -14.92 -31.08 23.36
C VAL A 17 -15.09 -29.70 22.74
N LEU A 18 -16.01 -28.87 23.23
CA LEU A 18 -16.19 -27.50 22.73
C LEU A 18 -15.00 -26.59 23.07
N ILE A 19 -14.38 -26.74 24.25
CA ILE A 19 -13.17 -26.00 24.63
C ILE A 19 -11.98 -26.44 23.77
N VAL A 20 -11.80 -27.74 23.55
CA VAL A 20 -10.71 -28.27 22.71
C VAL A 20 -10.93 -27.90 21.24
N ALA A 21 -12.16 -28.02 20.73
CA ALA A 21 -12.50 -27.60 19.37
C ALA A 21 -12.35 -26.08 19.20
N GLY A 22 -12.78 -25.29 20.18
CA GLY A 22 -12.58 -23.84 20.23
C GLY A 22 -11.10 -23.46 20.30
N GLY A 23 -10.31 -24.17 21.11
CA GLY A 23 -8.87 -23.98 21.21
C GLY A 23 -8.13 -24.34 19.93
N PHE A 24 -8.50 -25.43 19.26
CA PHE A 24 -7.99 -25.79 17.93
C PHE A 24 -8.43 -24.79 16.86
N TYR A 25 -9.66 -24.29 16.94
CA TYR A 25 -10.16 -23.26 16.03
C TYR A 25 -9.35 -21.97 16.19
N ILE A 26 -9.17 -21.49 17.42
CA ILE A 26 -8.38 -20.29 17.73
C ILE A 26 -6.91 -20.50 17.30
N LYS A 27 -6.30 -21.64 17.62
CA LYS A 27 -4.91 -21.95 17.25
C LYS A 27 -4.70 -22.01 15.73
N LYS A 28 -5.66 -22.56 14.96
CA LYS A 28 -5.60 -22.60 13.49
C LYS A 28 -5.66 -21.22 12.83
N TYR A 29 -6.18 -20.21 13.53
CA TYR A 29 -6.29 -18.83 13.03
C TYR A 29 -5.35 -17.84 13.72
N GLN A 30 -4.58 -18.26 14.73
CA GLN A 30 -3.60 -17.43 15.44
C GLN A 30 -2.17 -17.49 14.89
N GLU A 31 -1.90 -18.33 13.88
CA GLU A 31 -0.65 -18.22 13.13
C GLU A 31 -0.74 -16.98 12.24
N ASN A 32 -0.18 -15.87 12.73
CA ASN A 32 0.19 -14.72 11.93
C ASN A 32 1.30 -15.16 10.95
N GLU A 33 0.95 -15.82 9.86
CA GLU A 33 1.91 -16.09 8.79
C GLU A 33 2.27 -14.77 8.11
N GLU A 34 3.58 -14.46 8.08
CA GLU A 34 4.11 -13.31 7.36
C GLU A 34 3.94 -13.54 5.86
N THR A 35 3.02 -12.81 5.24
CA THR A 35 2.46 -13.15 3.93
C THR A 35 3.24 -12.63 2.72
N VAL A 36 4.47 -12.17 2.91
CA VAL A 36 5.32 -11.70 1.79
C VAL A 36 6.03 -12.86 1.09
N GLY A 37 6.20 -14.02 1.75
CA GLY A 37 6.97 -15.14 1.21
C GLY A 37 6.20 -16.12 0.34
N ASP A 38 4.86 -16.17 0.47
CA ASP A 38 4.06 -17.28 -0.05
C ASP A 38 3.00 -16.89 -1.09
N VAL A 39 2.69 -15.60 -1.29
CA VAL A 39 1.66 -15.20 -2.27
C VAL A 39 2.19 -15.37 -3.70
N GLN A 40 1.60 -16.31 -4.43
CA GLN A 40 1.93 -16.56 -5.84
C GLN A 40 0.87 -16.01 -6.80
N GLU A 41 -0.40 -16.06 -6.39
CA GLU A 41 -1.53 -15.63 -7.20
C GLU A 41 -2.55 -14.88 -6.34
N VAL A 42 -3.19 -13.88 -6.94
CA VAL A 42 -4.33 -13.17 -6.35
C VAL A 42 -5.53 -13.30 -7.28
N LYS A 43 -6.60 -13.94 -6.79
CA LYS A 43 -7.88 -13.99 -7.51
C LYS A 43 -8.71 -12.78 -7.15
N TRP A 44 -9.16 -12.05 -8.16
CA TRP A 44 -9.88 -10.79 -8.00
C TRP A 44 -11.35 -10.95 -8.39
N ASP A 45 -12.24 -10.41 -7.56
CA ASP A 45 -13.64 -10.19 -7.86
C ASP A 45 -13.95 -8.71 -7.61
N VAL A 46 -14.23 -7.98 -8.69
CA VAL A 46 -14.49 -6.54 -8.68
C VAL A 46 -15.91 -6.32 -9.14
N SER A 47 -16.74 -5.76 -8.26
CA SER A 47 -18.16 -5.55 -8.53
C SER A 47 -18.59 -4.12 -8.20
N ASN A 48 -19.55 -3.61 -8.96
CA ASN A 48 -20.16 -2.32 -8.65
C ASN A 48 -21.05 -2.48 -7.42
N GLY A 49 -20.75 -1.71 -6.37
CA GLY A 49 -21.55 -1.67 -5.15
C GLY A 49 -22.92 -1.04 -5.40
N LYS A 50 -23.87 -1.29 -4.47
CA LYS A 50 -25.22 -0.71 -4.53
C LYS A 50 -25.13 0.83 -4.57
N GLY A 51 -25.59 1.44 -5.66
CA GLY A 51 -25.66 2.91 -5.81
C GLY A 51 -24.71 3.55 -6.83
N ASN A 52 -23.99 2.76 -7.66
CA ASN A 52 -23.23 3.25 -8.83
C ASN A 52 -22.06 4.24 -8.55
N GLU A 53 -21.67 4.47 -7.31
CA GLU A 53 -20.54 5.36 -6.91
C GLU A 53 -19.53 4.70 -5.96
N LYS A 54 -19.72 3.42 -5.68
CA LYS A 54 -18.81 2.61 -4.88
C LYS A 54 -18.49 1.33 -5.63
N VAL A 55 -17.25 0.89 -5.56
CA VAL A 55 -16.84 -0.43 -6.04
C VAL A 55 -16.40 -1.26 -4.85
N ASP A 56 -16.96 -2.46 -4.77
CA ASP A 56 -16.60 -3.48 -3.81
C ASP A 56 -15.57 -4.38 -4.48
N ILE A 57 -14.39 -4.46 -3.87
CA ILE A 57 -13.26 -5.27 -4.33
C ILE A 57 -13.07 -6.39 -3.32
N VAL A 58 -13.18 -7.62 -3.81
CA VAL A 58 -12.83 -8.83 -3.07
C VAL A 58 -11.62 -9.45 -3.75
N PHE A 59 -10.66 -9.91 -2.97
CA PHE A 59 -9.54 -10.67 -3.51
C PHE A 59 -9.14 -11.80 -2.58
N GLN A 60 -8.67 -12.89 -3.15
CA GLN A 60 -8.22 -14.08 -2.44
C GLN A 60 -6.75 -14.36 -2.73
N LEU A 61 -5.97 -14.56 -1.66
CA LEU A 61 -4.54 -14.85 -1.73
C LEU A 61 -4.28 -16.35 -1.80
N LEU A 62 -3.43 -16.77 -2.75
CA LEU A 62 -3.10 -18.17 -3.00
C LEU A 62 -1.59 -18.37 -3.02
N ASN A 63 -1.15 -19.50 -2.47
CA ASN A 63 0.25 -19.87 -2.48
C ASN A 63 0.68 -20.62 -3.75
N ASN A 64 1.97 -20.96 -3.82
CA ASN A 64 2.56 -21.71 -4.93
C ASN A 64 1.91 -23.08 -5.21
N LYS A 65 1.16 -23.64 -4.26
CA LYS A 65 0.39 -24.89 -4.42
C LYS A 65 -1.08 -24.62 -4.74
N ASN A 66 -1.44 -23.38 -5.07
CA ASN A 66 -2.81 -22.92 -5.31
C ASN A 66 -3.72 -23.09 -4.07
N ASN A 67 -3.14 -23.20 -2.88
CA ASN A 67 -3.88 -23.25 -1.63
C ASN A 67 -4.13 -21.85 -1.10
N GLU A 68 -5.26 -21.68 -0.43
CA GLU A 68 -5.59 -20.43 0.27
C GLU A 68 -4.55 -20.12 1.35
N ILE A 69 -4.03 -18.91 1.31
CA ILE A 69 -3.21 -18.38 2.39
C ILE A 69 -4.15 -17.91 3.48
N ARG A 70 -4.19 -18.65 4.59
CA ARG A 70 -5.15 -18.44 5.67
C ARG A 70 -4.44 -17.72 6.82
N GLY A 71 -5.00 -16.61 7.26
CA GLY A 71 -4.43 -15.81 8.33
C GLY A 71 -4.76 -14.34 8.13
N VAL A 72 -4.88 -13.60 9.23
CA VAL A 72 -5.05 -12.15 9.16
C VAL A 72 -3.68 -11.52 8.96
N ASN A 73 -3.49 -10.79 7.87
CA ASN A 73 -2.32 -9.93 7.70
C ASN A 73 -2.68 -8.48 8.01
N ASP A 74 -2.28 -8.02 9.19
CA ASP A 74 -2.50 -6.65 9.64
C ASP A 74 -1.67 -5.59 8.91
N GLN A 75 -0.63 -6.00 8.20
CA GLN A 75 0.25 -5.14 7.42
C GLN A 75 -0.17 -5.04 5.96
N MET A 76 -1.18 -5.81 5.55
CA MET A 76 -1.79 -5.70 4.23
C MET A 76 -2.37 -4.30 4.00
N ARG A 77 -2.02 -3.71 2.87
CA ARG A 77 -2.55 -2.42 2.41
C ARG A 77 -2.89 -2.51 0.94
N ALA A 78 -3.86 -1.71 0.54
CA ALA A 78 -4.17 -1.44 -0.85
C ALA A 78 -3.95 0.05 -1.14
N VAL A 79 -3.42 0.34 -2.31
CA VAL A 79 -3.50 1.68 -2.90
C VAL A 79 -4.26 1.59 -4.22
N ILE A 80 -5.20 2.50 -4.40
CA ILE A 80 -5.96 2.65 -5.65
C ILE A 80 -5.55 3.95 -6.29
N VAL A 81 -5.14 3.90 -7.55
CA VAL A 81 -4.79 5.09 -8.34
C VAL A 81 -5.73 5.23 -9.52
N ASP A 82 -6.11 6.47 -9.85
CA ASP A 82 -6.87 6.71 -11.08
C ASP A 82 -5.99 6.60 -12.33
N GLY A 83 -6.62 6.39 -13.47
CA GLY A 83 -5.95 6.15 -14.75
C GLY A 83 -5.03 7.30 -15.18
N GLN A 84 -5.27 8.51 -14.69
CA GLN A 84 -4.49 9.72 -14.94
C GLN A 84 -3.45 10.01 -13.85
N LEU A 85 -3.30 9.12 -12.86
CA LEU A 85 -2.51 9.30 -11.64
C LEU A 85 -2.73 10.68 -11.00
N LYS A 86 -3.98 11.17 -10.97
CA LYS A 86 -4.27 12.43 -10.29
C LYS A 86 -4.42 12.21 -8.79
N ASN A 87 -5.07 11.13 -8.40
CA ASN A 87 -5.42 10.82 -7.03
C ASN A 87 -4.98 9.41 -6.66
N ILE A 88 -4.66 9.24 -5.39
CA ILE A 88 -4.43 7.95 -4.76
C ILE A 88 -5.35 7.80 -3.56
N GLN A 89 -5.78 6.57 -3.28
CA GLN A 89 -6.54 6.21 -2.09
C GLN A 89 -5.85 5.05 -1.39
N GLN A 90 -5.38 5.26 -0.17
CA GLN A 90 -4.85 4.19 0.68
C GLN A 90 -5.98 3.57 1.50
N ILE A 91 -6.08 2.25 1.51
CA ILE A 91 -7.14 1.51 2.20
C ILE A 91 -6.52 0.28 2.88
N LYS A 92 -6.88 0.03 4.15
CA LYS A 92 -6.61 -1.25 4.82
C LYS A 92 -7.72 -2.24 4.45
N PRO A 93 -7.43 -3.33 3.70
CA PRO A 93 -8.43 -4.34 3.41
C PRO A 93 -8.84 -5.08 4.69
N THR A 94 -10.10 -5.51 4.74
CA THR A 94 -10.64 -6.29 5.86
C THR A 94 -10.60 -7.77 5.52
N PHE A 95 -10.00 -8.59 6.37
CA PHE A 95 -9.99 -10.04 6.21
C PHE A 95 -11.41 -10.60 6.33
N ALA A 96 -11.81 -11.44 5.38
CA ALA A 96 -13.16 -11.99 5.27
C ALA A 96 -13.20 -13.54 5.43
N GLY A 97 -12.07 -14.15 5.81
CA GLY A 97 -11.95 -15.61 5.95
C GLY A 97 -11.47 -16.31 4.67
N ASN A 98 -10.99 -17.54 4.80
CA ASN A 98 -10.54 -18.39 3.69
C ASN A 98 -9.54 -17.70 2.73
N GLY A 99 -8.61 -16.91 3.29
CA GLY A 99 -7.63 -16.15 2.50
C GLY A 99 -8.21 -14.98 1.69
N SER A 100 -9.48 -14.65 1.90
CA SER A 100 -10.17 -13.55 1.20
C SER A 100 -10.11 -12.26 2.00
N TYR A 101 -9.98 -11.15 1.29
CA TYR A 101 -10.02 -9.78 1.81
C TYR A 101 -11.05 -8.97 1.04
N LYS A 102 -11.60 -7.95 1.70
CA LYS A 102 -12.62 -7.05 1.14
C LYS A 102 -12.27 -5.61 1.41
N LEU A 103 -12.56 -4.75 0.44
CA LEU A 103 -12.55 -3.31 0.60
C LEU A 103 -13.58 -2.65 -0.31
N SER A 104 -13.95 -1.42 0.04
CA SER A 104 -14.85 -0.61 -0.78
C SER A 104 -14.20 0.75 -1.01
N SER A 105 -14.24 1.24 -2.25
CA SER A 105 -13.70 2.55 -2.61
C SER A 105 -14.74 3.35 -3.38
N LYS A 106 -14.72 4.68 -3.19
CA LYS A 106 -15.47 5.60 -4.02
C LYS A 106 -14.66 5.84 -5.29
N ILE A 107 -15.27 5.52 -6.43
CA ILE A 107 -14.66 5.75 -7.74
C ILE A 107 -15.62 6.54 -8.63
N ALA A 108 -15.06 7.34 -9.53
CA ALA A 108 -15.83 8.03 -10.53
C ALA A 108 -16.29 7.02 -11.61
N LYS A 109 -17.47 7.25 -12.17
CA LYS A 109 -17.99 6.46 -13.29
C LYS A 109 -17.12 6.69 -14.52
N ASP A 110 -16.97 5.63 -15.31
CA ASP A 110 -16.30 5.66 -16.61
C ASP A 110 -14.84 6.17 -16.58
N GLU A 111 -14.20 6.00 -15.42
CA GLU A 111 -12.77 6.20 -15.23
C GLU A 111 -12.07 4.83 -15.05
N GLU A 112 -10.82 4.78 -15.48
CA GLU A 112 -9.93 3.63 -15.28
C GLU A 112 -9.24 3.75 -13.93
N TYR A 113 -9.02 2.63 -13.27
CA TYR A 113 -8.30 2.55 -11.99
C TYR A 113 -7.36 1.35 -11.96
N THR A 114 -6.30 1.48 -11.17
CA THR A 114 -5.40 0.37 -10.84
C THR A 114 -5.33 0.25 -9.33
N ILE A 115 -5.53 -0.96 -8.82
CA ILE A 115 -5.26 -1.32 -7.42
C ILE A 115 -3.93 -2.07 -7.33
N PHE A 116 -3.15 -1.73 -6.31
CA PHE A 116 -1.94 -2.45 -5.92
C PHE A 116 -2.07 -2.92 -4.48
N LEU A 117 -1.57 -4.13 -4.19
CA LEU A 117 -1.45 -4.66 -2.84
C LEU A 117 0.01 -4.68 -2.42
N TYR A 118 0.27 -4.28 -1.17
CA TYR A 118 1.60 -4.23 -0.58
C TYR A 118 1.53 -4.49 0.93
N GLU A 119 2.68 -4.75 1.54
CA GLU A 119 2.79 -4.93 3.00
C GLU A 119 3.60 -3.81 3.65
N ASP A 120 3.02 -3.19 4.67
CA ASP A 120 3.57 -2.11 5.47
C ASP A 120 4.57 -2.64 6.53
N LYS A 121 5.62 -3.36 6.08
CA LYS A 121 6.59 -4.10 6.91
C LYS A 121 8.02 -3.57 6.84
N ASN A 122 8.45 -3.06 5.69
CA ASN A 122 9.82 -2.61 5.47
C ASN A 122 9.87 -1.12 5.14
N LYS A 123 11.07 -0.53 5.24
CA LYS A 123 11.30 0.87 4.89
C LYS A 123 11.06 1.17 3.40
N SER A 124 11.18 0.18 2.52
CA SER A 124 10.72 0.27 1.13
C SER A 124 10.24 -1.09 0.66
N VAL A 125 9.11 -1.11 -0.04
CA VAL A 125 8.45 -2.32 -0.55
C VAL A 125 7.85 -2.06 -1.92
N GLU A 126 7.90 -3.08 -2.78
CA GLU A 126 7.13 -3.11 -4.02
C GLU A 126 5.75 -3.75 -3.78
N SER A 127 4.79 -3.46 -4.64
CA SER A 127 3.54 -4.22 -4.67
C SER A 127 3.78 -5.67 -5.08
N PHE A 128 3.13 -6.62 -4.40
CA PHE A 128 3.17 -8.03 -4.79
C PHE A 128 2.01 -8.41 -5.74
N ALA A 129 0.99 -7.57 -5.87
CA ALA A 129 -0.14 -7.81 -6.76
C ALA A 129 -0.74 -6.52 -7.30
N ARG A 130 -1.32 -6.62 -8.51
CA ARG A 130 -1.96 -5.51 -9.24
C ARG A 130 -3.21 -5.98 -9.95
N LYS A 131 -4.22 -5.11 -10.07
CA LYS A 131 -5.37 -5.30 -10.97
C LYS A 131 -5.85 -3.97 -11.55
N ASN A 132 -6.10 -3.94 -12.86
CA ASN A 132 -6.83 -2.84 -13.50
C ASN A 132 -8.33 -3.12 -13.47
N PHE A 133 -9.12 -2.08 -13.26
CA PHE A 133 -10.58 -2.13 -13.22
C PHE A 133 -11.19 -0.77 -13.62
N GLY A 134 -12.52 -0.70 -13.69
CA GLY A 134 -13.23 0.46 -14.23
C GLY A 134 -13.41 0.39 -15.75
N ARG A 135 -13.86 1.49 -16.34
CA ARG A 135 -14.11 1.59 -17.79
C ARG A 135 -13.23 2.67 -18.39
N THR A 136 -12.62 2.37 -19.53
CA THR A 136 -12.04 3.39 -20.39
C THR A 136 -13.14 3.92 -21.32
N LYS A 137 -13.26 5.26 -21.45
CA LYS A 137 -13.97 5.82 -22.61
C LYS A 137 -13.32 5.25 -23.88
N GLU A 138 -14.15 4.82 -24.82
CA GLU A 138 -13.83 4.07 -26.05
C GLU A 138 -12.39 4.25 -26.59
N GLU A 139 -11.80 3.14 -27.04
CA GLU A 139 -10.39 2.92 -27.42
C GLU A 139 -9.78 3.84 -28.50
N ASN A 140 -10.47 4.88 -28.97
CA ASN A 140 -10.05 5.64 -30.14
C ASN A 140 -9.04 6.78 -29.89
N ASN A 141 -8.50 6.96 -28.69
CA ASN A 141 -7.29 7.77 -28.46
C ASN A 141 -6.82 7.64 -27.00
N LYS A 142 -6.14 6.53 -26.65
CA LYS A 142 -5.37 6.46 -25.39
C LYS A 142 -4.21 7.46 -25.47
N LYS A 143 -4.46 8.74 -25.14
CA LYS A 143 -3.38 9.65 -24.80
C LYS A 143 -2.68 9.04 -23.59
N LYS A 144 -1.49 8.46 -23.81
CA LYS A 144 -0.58 8.09 -22.73
C LYS A 144 -0.49 9.28 -21.79
N VAL A 145 -0.65 9.04 -20.50
CA VAL A 145 -0.55 10.10 -19.50
C VAL A 145 0.89 10.57 -19.52
N LYS A 146 1.16 11.63 -20.26
CA LYS A 146 2.49 12.22 -20.33
C LYS A 146 2.59 13.23 -19.20
N PHE A 147 3.19 12.81 -18.10
CA PHE A 147 3.45 13.74 -17.01
C PHE A 147 4.54 14.73 -17.43
N PRO A 148 4.35 16.04 -17.17
CA PRO A 148 5.47 16.96 -17.24
C PRO A 148 6.45 16.58 -16.13
N ILE A 149 7.65 16.14 -16.50
CA ILE A 149 8.73 15.93 -15.54
C ILE A 149 8.98 17.25 -14.82
N ASP A 150 9.11 17.22 -13.50
CA ASP A 150 9.41 18.43 -12.74
C ASP A 150 10.80 18.93 -13.13
N SER A 151 10.86 20.11 -13.77
CA SER A 151 12.13 20.79 -14.06
C SER A 151 12.74 21.41 -12.80
N VAL A 152 11.92 21.65 -11.78
CA VAL A 152 12.33 22.20 -10.48
C VAL A 152 11.79 21.30 -9.37
N LEU A 153 12.70 20.72 -8.60
CA LEU A 153 12.39 19.81 -7.50
C LEU A 153 12.29 20.51 -6.13
N THR A 154 12.29 21.84 -6.13
CA THR A 154 11.96 22.66 -4.97
C THR A 154 10.51 23.13 -5.10
N LYS A 155 9.67 22.80 -4.11
CA LYS A 155 8.26 23.15 -4.12
C LYS A 155 7.83 23.73 -2.78
N LYS A 156 6.88 24.67 -2.83
CA LYS A 156 6.21 25.20 -1.62
C LYS A 156 5.28 24.16 -1.01
N ILE A 157 5.34 24.01 0.32
CA ILE A 157 4.50 23.12 1.12
C ILE A 157 4.02 23.86 2.38
N GLY A 158 2.78 24.36 2.34
CA GLY A 158 2.29 25.30 3.35
C GLY A 158 3.09 26.61 3.32
N GLU A 159 3.72 26.96 4.44
CA GLU A 159 4.63 28.11 4.56
C GLU A 159 6.11 27.75 4.34
N TYR A 160 6.42 26.46 4.16
CA TYR A 160 7.78 25.96 3.99
C TYR A 160 8.11 25.72 2.52
N GLU A 161 9.39 25.53 2.23
CA GLU A 161 9.86 24.99 0.95
C GLU A 161 10.51 23.62 1.19
N VAL A 162 10.26 22.70 0.28
CA VAL A 162 10.86 21.37 0.29
C VAL A 162 11.60 21.14 -1.02
N SER A 163 12.86 20.72 -0.93
CA SER A 163 13.67 20.31 -2.07
C SER A 163 13.88 18.81 -2.06
N LEU A 164 13.58 18.16 -3.18
CA LEU A 164 13.89 16.75 -3.39
C LEU A 164 15.27 16.63 -4.07
N LEU A 165 16.20 15.95 -3.39
CA LEU A 165 17.58 15.75 -3.81
C LEU A 165 17.86 14.27 -4.03
N PHE A 166 18.56 13.93 -5.11
CA PHE A 166 19.01 12.58 -5.42
C PHE A 166 20.16 12.60 -6.44
N GLY A 167 20.94 11.52 -6.47
CA GLY A 167 21.87 11.22 -7.57
C GLY A 167 21.13 10.67 -8.81
N ALA A 168 21.85 10.31 -9.87
CA ALA A 168 21.22 9.75 -11.06
C ALA A 168 20.32 8.53 -10.72
N LEU A 169 19.10 8.52 -11.27
CA LEU A 169 18.12 7.46 -11.03
C LEU A 169 18.25 6.39 -12.12
N HIS A 170 18.69 5.20 -11.73
CA HIS A 170 18.86 4.05 -12.61
C HIS A 170 17.99 2.87 -12.14
N PRO A 171 17.44 2.07 -13.07
CA PRO A 171 16.68 0.88 -12.71
C PRO A 171 17.55 -0.14 -11.97
N ASN A 172 16.98 -0.78 -10.96
CA ASN A 172 17.59 -1.83 -10.14
C ASN A 172 18.84 -1.40 -9.36
N GLU A 173 19.08 -0.09 -9.26
CA GLU A 173 20.14 0.50 -8.44
C GLU A 173 19.53 1.20 -7.23
N PRO A 174 19.96 0.87 -5.98
CA PRO A 174 19.50 1.58 -4.80
C PRO A 174 19.91 3.05 -4.83
N VAL A 175 18.99 3.94 -4.52
CA VAL A 175 19.20 5.39 -4.40
C VAL A 175 18.63 5.91 -3.09
N THR A 176 19.22 6.99 -2.58
CA THR A 176 18.65 7.77 -1.48
C THR A 176 17.95 9.00 -2.05
N LEU A 177 16.64 9.11 -1.80
CA LEU A 177 15.87 10.32 -2.01
C LEU A 177 15.87 11.14 -0.72
N THR A 178 16.35 12.37 -0.77
CA THR A 178 16.43 13.26 0.40
C THR A 178 15.49 14.43 0.23
N PHE A 179 14.55 14.60 1.15
CA PHE A 179 13.70 15.78 1.24
C PHE A 179 14.28 16.74 2.28
N GLN A 180 14.73 17.89 1.79
CA GLN A 180 15.28 18.96 2.61
C GLN A 180 14.25 20.08 2.76
N PHE A 181 13.82 20.33 3.99
CA PHE A 181 12.87 21.39 4.32
C PHE A 181 13.61 22.65 4.74
N GLN A 182 13.20 23.80 4.18
CA GLN A 182 13.72 25.09 4.57
C GLN A 182 12.85 25.73 5.65
N ALA A 183 13.48 26.08 6.77
CA ALA A 183 12.88 26.80 7.88
C ALA A 183 13.30 28.28 7.86
N LYS A 184 12.57 29.13 8.58
CA LYS A 184 13.04 30.51 8.81
C LYS A 184 14.30 30.48 9.68
N LYS A 185 15.15 31.51 9.58
CA LYS A 185 16.42 31.58 10.32
C LYS A 185 16.17 31.43 11.84
N GLY A 186 16.77 30.41 12.44
CA GLY A 186 16.65 30.11 13.88
C GLY A 186 15.51 29.15 14.25
N GLU A 187 14.68 28.74 13.29
CA GLU A 187 13.63 27.74 13.48
C GLU A 187 14.19 26.33 13.27
N LYS A 188 13.89 25.40 14.19
CA LYS A 188 14.11 23.96 14.01
C LYS A 188 12.78 23.29 13.69
N LEU A 189 12.72 22.58 12.57
CA LEU A 189 11.54 21.82 12.18
C LEU A 189 11.57 20.44 12.81
N LYS A 190 10.43 19.95 13.27
CA LYS A 190 10.22 18.55 13.63
C LYS A 190 9.61 17.83 12.43
N LEU A 191 10.31 16.85 11.88
CA LEU A 191 9.86 16.11 10.69
C LEU A 191 9.21 14.77 11.06
N HIS A 192 8.30 14.80 12.03
CA HIS A 192 7.56 13.63 12.49
C HIS A 192 6.15 14.00 12.95
N SER A 193 5.24 13.02 12.94
CA SER A 193 3.96 13.15 13.63
C SER A 193 4.12 13.04 15.15
N GLU A 194 3.29 13.78 15.89
CA GLU A 194 3.14 13.64 17.35
C GLU A 194 2.21 12.47 17.74
N ARG A 195 1.45 11.93 16.79
CA ARG A 195 0.44 10.86 17.02
C ARG A 195 0.87 9.50 16.45
N GLY A 196 2.13 9.38 16.02
CA GLY A 196 2.70 8.13 15.51
C GLY A 196 2.34 7.81 14.06
N GLU A 197 1.73 8.74 13.31
CA GLU A 197 1.67 8.60 11.85
C GLU A 197 3.08 8.73 11.25
N VAL A 198 3.36 7.98 10.20
CA VAL A 198 4.69 7.92 9.60
C VAL A 198 4.69 8.62 8.24
N GLU A 199 5.76 9.38 7.98
CA GLU A 199 6.02 9.96 6.68
C GLU A 199 6.11 8.84 5.65
N SER A 200 5.49 9.03 4.50
CA SER A 200 5.40 7.97 3.50
C SER A 200 5.47 8.51 2.10
N LEU A 201 6.11 7.74 1.22
CA LEU A 201 6.06 7.94 -0.22
C LEU A 201 5.25 6.81 -0.86
N TYR A 202 4.36 7.21 -1.76
CA TYR A 202 3.67 6.34 -2.70
C TYR A 202 4.22 6.68 -4.07
N ILE A 203 4.74 5.70 -4.80
CA ILE A 203 5.46 5.94 -6.05
C ILE A 203 4.88 5.02 -7.11
N VAL A 204 4.42 5.56 -8.24
CA VAL A 204 3.82 4.80 -9.35
C VAL A 204 4.42 5.26 -10.66
N ASP A 205 4.78 4.33 -11.54
CA ASP A 205 5.22 4.69 -12.89
C ASP A 205 4.04 5.07 -13.80
N GLU A 206 4.32 5.81 -14.87
CA GLU A 206 3.29 6.32 -15.80
C GLU A 206 2.40 5.22 -16.42
N THR A 207 2.92 4.00 -16.57
CA THR A 207 2.18 2.85 -17.12
C THR A 207 1.37 2.11 -16.06
N LYS A 208 1.50 2.51 -14.79
CA LYS A 208 0.88 1.90 -13.61
C LYS A 208 1.33 0.46 -13.38
N GLU A 209 2.42 -0.01 -13.97
CA GLU A 209 2.84 -1.42 -13.83
C GLU A 209 3.54 -1.68 -12.48
N ASN A 210 4.19 -0.67 -11.92
CA ASN A 210 5.01 -0.73 -10.72
C ASN A 210 4.48 0.27 -9.69
N PHE A 211 4.37 -0.21 -8.45
CA PHE A 211 4.11 0.61 -7.28
C PHE A 211 5.17 0.35 -6.21
N LEU A 212 5.67 1.43 -5.61
CA LEU A 212 6.57 1.39 -4.47
C LEU A 212 5.95 2.17 -3.31
N TYR A 213 6.02 1.60 -2.12
CA TYR A 213 5.79 2.28 -0.87
C TYR A 213 7.10 2.43 -0.12
N ALA A 214 7.31 3.57 0.52
CA ALA A 214 8.48 3.77 1.36
C ALA A 214 8.22 4.64 2.57
N MET A 215 8.88 4.27 3.66
CA MET A 215 9.00 5.00 4.91
C MET A 215 10.43 5.54 5.04
N PRO A 216 10.64 6.67 5.72
CA PRO A 216 11.96 7.25 5.86
C PRO A 216 12.90 6.31 6.62
N VAL A 217 14.17 6.32 6.23
CA VAL A 217 15.26 5.66 6.96
C VAL A 217 15.88 6.56 8.04
N ASP A 218 15.69 7.87 7.91
CA ASP A 218 16.13 8.95 8.80
C ASP A 218 15.04 10.05 8.82
N THR A 219 14.75 10.58 10.01
CA THR A 219 13.73 11.61 10.28
C THR A 219 14.20 12.78 11.14
N ASP A 220 15.49 12.84 11.51
CA ASP A 220 15.95 13.83 12.49
C ASP A 220 16.07 15.23 11.87
N GLU A 221 16.93 15.39 10.86
CA GLU A 221 17.16 16.69 10.21
C GLU A 221 16.63 16.73 8.77
N GLN A 222 16.52 15.58 8.13
CA GLN A 222 16.08 15.40 6.75
C GLN A 222 15.27 14.12 6.65
N LEU A 223 14.34 14.07 5.70
CA LEU A 223 13.65 12.81 5.40
C LEU A 223 14.39 12.10 4.28
N GLN A 224 15.04 10.99 4.60
CA GLN A 224 15.75 10.17 3.62
C GLN A 224 14.99 8.88 3.35
N TYR A 225 14.83 8.51 2.08
CA TYR A 225 14.19 7.27 1.67
C TYR A 225 15.15 6.48 0.79
N ARG A 226 15.41 5.22 1.14
CA ARG A 226 16.18 4.32 0.29
C ARG A 226 15.22 3.55 -0.61
N ILE A 227 15.33 3.77 -1.92
CA ILE A 227 14.44 3.23 -2.94
C ILE A 227 15.26 2.48 -3.99
N THR A 228 14.70 1.42 -4.56
CA THR A 228 15.19 0.82 -5.81
C THR A 228 14.06 0.89 -6.82
N PHE A 229 14.27 1.60 -7.93
CA PHE A 229 13.26 1.67 -8.99
C PHE A 229 13.37 0.43 -9.88
N PRO A 230 12.30 -0.33 -10.15
CA PRO A 230 12.40 -1.62 -10.85
C PRO A 230 12.65 -1.46 -12.37
N ALA A 231 12.20 -0.34 -12.95
CA ALA A 231 12.23 -0.11 -14.38
C ALA A 231 12.59 1.34 -14.73
N GLU A 232 12.93 1.57 -16.00
CA GLU A 232 13.04 2.92 -16.55
C GLU A 232 11.65 3.49 -16.82
N GLY A 233 11.50 4.81 -16.69
CA GLY A 233 10.21 5.45 -16.92
C GLY A 233 10.04 6.73 -16.11
N THR A 234 8.93 7.41 -16.37
CA THR A 234 8.49 8.53 -15.54
C THR A 234 7.72 8.00 -14.34
N TYR A 235 8.10 8.44 -13.14
CA TYR A 235 7.45 8.05 -11.89
C TYR A 235 6.83 9.28 -11.23
N LYS A 236 5.57 9.13 -10.79
CA LYS A 236 4.90 10.10 -9.92
C LYS A 236 4.98 9.62 -8.48
N MET A 237 5.31 10.54 -7.58
CA MET A 237 5.44 10.32 -6.15
C MET A 237 4.45 11.20 -5.40
N TRP A 238 3.73 10.63 -4.46
CA TRP A 238 2.94 11.35 -3.45
C TRP A 238 3.62 11.17 -2.10
N GLY A 239 4.09 12.28 -1.53
CA GLY A 239 4.67 12.31 -0.21
C GLY A 239 3.68 12.82 0.83
N ASN A 240 3.52 12.06 1.91
CA ASN A 240 2.91 12.51 3.16
C ASN A 240 4.02 12.93 4.11
N PHE A 241 4.04 14.20 4.46
CA PHE A 241 5.07 14.81 5.30
C PHE A 241 4.43 15.38 6.57
N TYR A 242 5.02 15.14 7.73
CA TYR A 242 4.60 15.79 8.96
C TYR A 242 5.66 16.82 9.34
N ILE A 243 5.26 18.10 9.38
CA ILE A 243 6.15 19.20 9.74
C ILE A 243 5.52 19.86 10.97
N ASN A 244 6.25 19.85 12.08
CA ASN A 244 5.79 20.31 13.39
C ASN A 244 4.44 19.67 13.77
N GLY A 245 4.33 18.34 13.58
CA GLY A 245 3.13 17.56 13.89
C GLY A 245 1.96 17.72 12.90
N LYS A 246 2.05 18.63 11.92
CA LYS A 246 0.99 18.86 10.93
C LYS A 246 1.27 18.11 9.62
N LYS A 247 0.28 17.37 9.13
CA LYS A 247 0.33 16.67 7.84
C LYS A 247 0.30 17.65 6.67
N TYR A 248 1.18 17.41 5.71
CA TYR A 248 1.22 18.03 4.40
C TYR A 248 1.38 16.96 3.33
N GLU A 249 0.79 17.22 2.16
CA GLU A 249 0.89 16.32 1.01
C GLU A 249 1.57 17.05 -0.15
N LYS A 250 2.52 16.40 -0.81
CA LYS A 250 3.17 16.99 -1.98
C LYS A 250 3.56 15.96 -3.02
N GLU A 251 3.37 16.33 -4.28
CA GLU A 251 3.67 15.47 -5.42
C GLU A 251 4.98 15.87 -6.09
N PHE A 252 5.70 14.86 -6.60
CA PHE A 252 6.93 15.02 -7.39
C PHE A 252 6.90 14.06 -8.58
N ILE A 253 7.42 14.48 -9.72
CA ILE A 253 7.50 13.67 -10.94
C ILE A 253 8.95 13.61 -11.37
N VAL A 254 9.52 12.41 -11.36
CA VAL A 254 10.93 12.15 -11.66
C VAL A 254 11.08 11.19 -12.84
N GLN A 255 12.24 11.23 -13.48
CA GLN A 255 12.59 10.34 -14.57
C GLN A 255 13.69 9.37 -14.14
N VAL A 256 13.42 8.07 -14.29
CA VAL A 256 14.40 7.00 -14.16
C VAL A 256 14.87 6.64 -15.56
N GLN A 257 16.19 6.55 -15.77
CA GLN A 257 16.79 6.28 -17.08
C GLN A 257 17.82 5.16 -16.97
N LYS A 258 17.91 4.30 -17.98
CA LYS A 258 19.06 3.41 -18.11
C LYS A 258 20.36 4.21 -18.15
N ARG A 259 21.45 3.61 -17.66
CA ARG A 259 22.79 4.14 -17.93
C ARG A 259 22.96 4.23 -19.45
N LYS A 260 23.40 5.39 -19.93
CA LYS A 260 23.96 5.45 -21.28
C LYS A 260 25.22 4.59 -21.24
N ASN A 261 25.24 3.52 -22.02
CA ASN A 261 26.27 2.47 -22.10
C ASN A 261 27.63 2.88 -21.47
N SER A 262 28.04 2.17 -20.42
CA SER A 262 29.45 2.06 -20.04
C SER A 262 30.24 1.34 -21.12
#